data_AF-A0AA35J8P8-F1
#
_entry.id   AF-A0AA35J8P8-F1
#
_cell.length_a   1.000
_cell.length_b   1.000
_cell.length_c   1.000
_cell.angle_alpha   90.00
_cell.angle_beta   90.00
_cell.angle_gamma   90.00
#
_symmetry.space_group_name_H-M   'P 1'
#
loop_
_entity.id
_entity.type
_entity.pdbx_description
1 polymer ?
#
loop_
_entity_poly.entity_id
_entity_poly.type
_entity_poly.pdbx_seq_one_letter_code
_entity_poly.pdbx_strand_id
1 'polypeptide(L)'
;MAASEIMSNAPMYSLDSSLRDLLDDDLFNSHSESTKSKNDERNEVFQECLNLFIKGEVKDCLEKMSEAGFIDLGIFKSNPMILDLFVSACDLVPNFNDLGLTLKGKVLNTFTLDDPRCIEIQEIILKDLNKLLIINKLFRCCIKAIQSNEAEYMEHERNILDVESQIRNFILTYTTKMRTTVDVFGLQELIEIFIFQVQGKLEHKKISTNLYWALCKTLPNLSPTLKGLHSFKNESIEDAILNSIDTKIQKNMAKSKAKPKGMKQKIHHFQEPLLHDDAKVRPKVDNTSGKRNAIDIVKVDNNGTIPRRPQHDITILVGSFWTALKNHFTKKMLNKNGLLLGGLLLLLCVKRYKSLMAIFRHVPTAFRSVFPHIVQLLKLLASI
;
A
#
# COMPACT_ATOMS: atom_id res chain seq x y z
N MET A 1 -53.80 35.56 -88.44
CA MET A 1 -53.74 34.42 -89.37
C MET A 1 -52.27 34.07 -89.59
N ALA A 2 -51.93 32.78 -89.49
CA ALA A 2 -50.59 32.14 -89.58
C ALA A 2 -49.62 32.52 -88.42
N ALA A 3 -49.11 31.65 -87.54
CA ALA A 3 -48.68 30.24 -87.53
C ALA A 3 -47.34 29.96 -88.26
N SER A 4 -46.24 30.02 -87.49
CA SER A 4 -44.91 29.35 -87.59
C SER A 4 -44.04 30.02 -86.50
N GLU A 5 -43.12 29.43 -85.75
CA GLU A 5 -42.43 28.14 -85.86
C GLU A 5 -41.79 27.79 -84.50
N ILE A 6 -41.80 26.49 -84.25
CA ILE A 6 -41.14 25.64 -83.25
C ILE A 6 -39.72 26.09 -82.83
N MET A 7 -39.49 26.15 -81.51
CA MET A 7 -38.23 25.65 -80.92
C MET A 7 -38.54 24.86 -79.65
N SER A 8 -38.44 23.55 -79.80
CA SER A 8 -38.39 22.54 -78.74
C SER A 8 -37.18 22.76 -77.83
N ASN A 9 -37.41 22.91 -76.54
CA ASN A 9 -36.42 22.64 -75.50
C ASN A 9 -37.17 22.11 -74.27
N ALA A 10 -37.45 20.80 -74.27
CA ALA A 10 -37.77 20.07 -73.06
C ALA A 10 -36.55 19.18 -72.73
N PRO A 11 -36.02 19.24 -71.50
CA PRO A 11 -34.73 18.65 -71.16
C PRO A 11 -34.81 17.13 -71.15
N MET A 12 -33.75 16.48 -71.66
CA MET A 12 -33.40 15.10 -71.30
C MET A 12 -33.35 15.02 -69.77
N TYR A 13 -34.34 14.38 -69.17
CA TYR A 13 -34.24 13.95 -67.78
C TYR A 13 -33.11 12.93 -67.69
N SER A 14 -31.99 13.37 -67.11
CA SER A 14 -30.88 12.51 -66.74
C SER A 14 -31.37 11.52 -65.69
N LEU A 15 -31.60 10.28 -66.10
CA LEU A 15 -31.82 9.13 -65.22
C LEU A 15 -30.63 8.83 -64.28
N ASP A 16 -29.52 9.58 -64.40
CA ASP A 16 -28.31 9.45 -63.60
C ASP A 16 -28.36 10.16 -62.23
N SER A 17 -29.30 11.08 -62.00
CA SER A 17 -29.41 11.77 -60.69
C SER A 17 -30.19 10.94 -59.67
N SER A 18 -31.21 10.19 -60.10
CA SER A 18 -32.07 9.41 -59.21
C SER A 18 -31.39 8.16 -58.64
N LEU A 19 -30.35 7.64 -59.30
CA LEU A 19 -29.63 6.44 -58.86
C LEU A 19 -28.44 6.82 -57.95
N ARG A 20 -27.82 7.99 -58.18
CA ARG A 20 -26.82 8.57 -57.27
C ARG A 20 -27.46 9.07 -55.97
N ASP A 21 -28.65 9.66 -56.01
CA ASP A 21 -29.40 10.05 -54.80
C ASP A 21 -29.93 8.83 -54.01
N LEU A 22 -29.99 7.64 -54.62
CA LEU A 22 -30.31 6.37 -53.95
C LEU A 22 -29.07 5.64 -53.41
N LEU A 23 -27.86 6.08 -53.80
CA LEU A 23 -26.57 5.55 -53.34
C LEU A 23 -25.90 6.48 -52.32
N ASP A 24 -26.26 7.76 -52.28
CA ASP A 24 -25.96 8.72 -51.19
C ASP A 24 -26.94 8.56 -50.02
N ASP A 25 -27.25 7.31 -49.68
CA ASP A 25 -27.97 6.99 -48.46
C ASP A 25 -26.98 7.14 -47.29
N ASP A 26 -26.99 8.33 -46.68
CA ASP A 26 -26.44 8.60 -45.33
C ASP A 26 -26.98 7.60 -44.27
N LEU A 27 -27.96 6.77 -44.64
CA LEU A 27 -28.40 5.60 -43.88
C LEU A 27 -27.28 4.57 -43.64
N PHE A 28 -26.34 4.37 -44.57
CA PHE A 28 -25.26 3.37 -44.43
C PHE A 28 -23.95 3.92 -43.85
N ASN A 29 -23.77 5.25 -43.79
CA ASN A 29 -22.64 5.89 -43.12
C ASN A 29 -22.84 6.08 -41.61
N SER A 30 -23.99 5.66 -41.07
CA SER A 30 -24.30 5.74 -39.63
C SER A 30 -23.68 4.61 -38.77
N HIS A 31 -22.86 3.74 -39.36
CA HIS A 31 -22.24 2.62 -38.64
C HIS A 31 -20.72 2.54 -38.87
N SER A 32 -19.98 3.47 -38.23
CA SER A 32 -18.67 3.14 -37.63
C SER A 32 -18.05 4.25 -36.74
N GLU A 33 -18.77 5.31 -36.37
CA GLU A 33 -18.41 6.02 -35.14
C GLU A 33 -18.98 5.23 -33.97
N SER A 34 -18.10 4.62 -33.18
CA SER A 34 -18.52 3.80 -32.04
C SER A 34 -19.43 4.62 -31.14
N THR A 35 -20.71 4.25 -31.08
CA THR A 35 -21.68 4.71 -30.09
C THR A 35 -21.36 4.16 -28.71
N LYS A 36 -20.09 4.19 -28.29
CA LYS A 36 -19.76 4.03 -26.88
C LYS A 36 -20.22 5.31 -26.22
N SER A 37 -21.16 5.20 -25.29
CA SER A 37 -21.50 6.36 -24.49
C SER A 37 -20.24 6.82 -23.76
N LYS A 38 -20.09 8.12 -23.47
CA LYS A 38 -18.97 8.62 -22.64
C LYS A 38 -18.83 7.86 -21.31
N ASN A 39 -19.93 7.26 -20.82
CA ASN A 39 -19.93 6.41 -19.64
C ASN A 39 -19.28 5.05 -19.89
N ASP A 40 -19.44 4.46 -21.07
CA ASP A 40 -18.81 3.19 -21.43
C ASP A 40 -17.30 3.35 -21.58
N GLU A 41 -16.84 4.43 -22.21
CA GLU A 41 -15.41 4.75 -22.32
C GLU A 41 -14.79 4.97 -20.93
N ARG A 42 -15.48 5.72 -20.06
CA ARG A 42 -15.01 5.97 -18.70
C ARG A 42 -14.94 4.70 -17.85
N ASN A 43 -15.89 3.78 -18.04
CA ASN A 43 -15.87 2.48 -17.39
C ASN A 43 -14.73 1.60 -17.90
N GLU A 44 -14.44 1.62 -19.20
CA GLU A 44 -13.29 0.91 -19.77
C GLU A 44 -11.96 1.42 -19.21
N VAL A 45 -11.80 2.75 -19.13
CA VAL A 45 -10.59 3.37 -18.54
C VAL A 45 -10.47 3.05 -17.05
N PHE A 46 -11.59 3.00 -16.31
CA PHE A 46 -11.57 2.57 -14.91
C PHE A 46 -11.15 1.09 -14.76
N GLN A 47 -11.63 0.20 -15.64
CA GLN A 47 -11.18 -1.19 -15.66
C GLN A 47 -9.69 -1.32 -16.00
N GLU A 48 -9.17 -0.46 -16.89
CA GLU A 48 -7.73 -0.41 -17.16
C GLU A 48 -6.94 -0.03 -15.91
N CYS A 49 -7.37 1.00 -15.16
CA CYS A 49 -6.75 1.38 -13.89
C CYS A 49 -6.76 0.21 -12.88
N LEU A 50 -7.89 -0.48 -12.75
CA LEU A 50 -8.00 -1.67 -11.89
C LEU A 50 -7.04 -2.79 -12.33
N ASN A 51 -6.91 -3.03 -13.64
CA ASN A 51 -6.00 -4.03 -14.16
C ASN A 51 -4.53 -3.70 -13.86
N LEU A 52 -4.12 -2.43 -13.98
CA LEU A 52 -2.78 -1.98 -13.60
C LEU A 52 -2.55 -2.18 -12.08
N PHE A 53 -3.52 -1.81 -11.26
CA PHE A 53 -3.46 -2.03 -9.81
C PHE A 53 -3.31 -3.51 -9.45
N ILE A 54 -4.10 -4.41 -10.08
CA ILE A 54 -4.03 -5.86 -9.84
C ILE A 54 -2.68 -6.44 -10.27
N LYS A 55 -2.07 -5.92 -11.34
CA LYS A 55 -0.72 -6.32 -11.79
C LYS A 55 0.39 -5.83 -10.86
N GLY A 56 0.09 -4.94 -9.91
CA GLY A 56 1.08 -4.30 -9.05
C GLY A 56 1.79 -3.11 -9.70
N GLU A 57 1.32 -2.66 -10.86
CA GLU A 57 1.80 -1.48 -11.60
C GLU A 57 1.18 -0.21 -10.99
N VAL A 58 1.45 0.03 -9.70
CA VAL A 58 0.76 1.05 -8.89
C VAL A 58 0.99 2.48 -9.40
N LYS A 59 2.21 2.80 -9.83
CA LYS A 59 2.53 4.13 -10.37
C LYS A 59 1.75 4.38 -11.66
N ASP A 60 1.77 3.41 -12.58
CA ASP A 60 1.06 3.51 -13.85
C ASP A 60 -0.45 3.60 -13.63
N CYS A 61 -0.99 2.87 -12.64
CA CYS A 61 -2.39 3.01 -12.22
C CYS A 61 -2.71 4.46 -11.80
N LEU A 62 -1.88 5.07 -10.94
CA LEU A 62 -2.12 6.43 -10.46
C LEU A 62 -1.96 7.48 -11.56
N GLU A 63 -0.97 7.33 -12.44
CA GLU A 63 -0.80 8.22 -13.60
C GLU A 63 -2.01 8.09 -14.54
N LYS A 64 -2.47 6.87 -14.84
CA LYS A 64 -3.67 6.67 -15.66
C LYS A 64 -4.92 7.27 -15.02
N MET A 65 -5.09 7.13 -13.71
CA MET A 65 -6.19 7.80 -12.97
C MET A 65 -6.08 9.32 -13.06
N SER A 66 -4.87 9.88 -13.04
CA SER A 66 -4.62 11.30 -13.18
C SER A 66 -4.95 11.81 -14.59
N GLU A 67 -4.52 11.08 -15.63
CA GLU A 67 -4.78 11.36 -17.04
C GLU A 67 -6.27 11.29 -17.38
N ALA A 68 -6.96 10.27 -16.86
CA ALA A 68 -8.41 10.10 -17.00
C ALA A 68 -9.23 11.12 -16.20
N GLY A 69 -8.57 12.00 -15.44
CA GLY A 69 -9.21 13.00 -14.61
C GLY A 69 -9.92 12.44 -13.39
N PHE A 70 -9.68 11.18 -12.98
CA PHE A 70 -10.37 10.53 -11.85
C PHE A 70 -9.98 11.05 -10.48
N ILE A 71 -8.81 11.68 -10.35
CA ILE A 71 -8.34 12.29 -9.10
C ILE A 71 -8.98 13.68 -8.97
N ASP A 72 -10.28 13.68 -8.72
CA ASP A 72 -11.11 14.86 -8.54
C ASP A 72 -12.19 14.62 -7.47
N LEU A 73 -12.47 15.66 -6.69
CA LEU A 73 -13.40 15.58 -5.57
C LEU A 73 -14.85 15.29 -6.00
N GLY A 74 -15.31 15.87 -7.11
CA GLY A 74 -16.65 15.60 -7.64
C GLY A 74 -16.80 14.14 -8.09
N ILE A 75 -15.72 13.55 -8.59
CA ILE A 75 -15.67 12.15 -8.97
C ILE A 75 -15.64 11.24 -7.74
N PHE A 76 -14.83 11.56 -6.73
CA PHE A 76 -14.80 10.79 -5.50
C PHE A 76 -16.14 10.78 -4.77
N LYS A 77 -16.88 11.90 -4.79
CA LYS A 77 -18.24 11.99 -4.23
C LYS A 77 -19.26 11.12 -4.98
N SER A 78 -19.16 11.07 -6.31
CA SER A 78 -20.10 10.33 -7.16
C SER A 78 -19.75 8.86 -7.34
N ASN A 79 -18.48 8.48 -7.16
CA ASN A 79 -18.01 7.12 -7.35
C ASN A 79 -17.03 6.70 -6.23
N PRO A 80 -17.55 6.07 -5.15
CA PRO A 80 -16.74 5.60 -4.04
C PRO A 80 -15.68 4.55 -4.41
N MET A 81 -15.89 3.77 -5.47
CA MET A 81 -14.91 2.76 -5.90
C MET A 81 -13.63 3.38 -6.47
N ILE A 82 -13.77 4.53 -7.15
CA ILE A 82 -12.61 5.29 -7.65
C ILE A 82 -11.81 5.83 -6.46
N LEU A 83 -12.47 6.34 -5.42
CA LEU A 83 -11.80 6.80 -4.21
C LEU A 83 -11.10 5.66 -3.48
N ASP A 84 -11.77 4.51 -3.31
CA ASP A 84 -11.19 3.32 -2.67
C ASP A 84 -9.95 2.81 -3.42
N LEU A 85 -9.99 2.82 -4.77
CA LEU A 85 -8.84 2.47 -5.61
C LEU A 85 -7.70 3.47 -5.44
N PHE A 86 -8.00 4.78 -5.50
CA PHE A 86 -7.02 5.84 -5.35
C PHE A 86 -6.27 5.75 -4.01
N VAL A 87 -7.02 5.68 -2.90
CA VAL A 87 -6.45 5.53 -1.55
C VAL A 87 -5.64 4.24 -1.43
N SER A 88 -6.14 3.14 -2.00
CA SER A 88 -5.43 1.86 -1.99
C SER A 88 -4.13 1.90 -2.79
N ALA A 89 -4.10 2.58 -3.93
CA ALA A 89 -2.90 2.75 -4.74
C ALA A 89 -1.88 3.66 -4.05
N CYS A 90 -2.31 4.81 -3.50
CA CYS A 90 -1.43 5.70 -2.74
C CYS A 90 -0.83 5.03 -1.49
N ASP A 91 -1.56 4.14 -0.82
CA ASP A 91 -1.02 3.38 0.31
C ASP A 91 0.11 2.42 -0.09
N LEU A 92 0.16 1.95 -1.33
CA LEU A 92 1.23 1.10 -1.83
C LEU A 92 2.46 1.88 -2.31
N VAL A 93 2.33 3.18 -2.59
CA VAL A 93 3.46 4.04 -2.97
C VAL A 93 4.36 4.28 -1.73
N PRO A 94 5.65 3.91 -1.75
CA PRO A 94 6.51 4.06 -0.56
C PRO A 94 6.73 5.51 -0.13
N ASN A 95 6.93 6.40 -1.11
CA ASN A 95 7.17 7.83 -0.92
C ASN A 95 6.51 8.62 -2.06
N PHE A 96 5.75 9.67 -1.75
CA PHE A 96 5.09 10.49 -2.77
C PHE A 96 6.06 11.36 -3.58
N ASN A 97 7.30 11.52 -3.10
CA ASN A 97 8.37 12.16 -3.87
C ASN A 97 8.81 11.35 -5.10
N ASP A 98 8.45 10.07 -5.18
CA ASP A 98 8.79 9.20 -6.31
C ASP A 98 7.77 9.29 -7.48
N LEU A 99 6.78 10.20 -7.38
CA LEU A 99 5.73 10.43 -8.37
C LEU A 99 6.08 11.63 -9.26
N GLY A 100 5.51 11.69 -10.47
CA GLY A 100 5.63 12.87 -11.34
C GLY A 100 5.03 14.12 -10.67
N LEU A 101 5.58 15.31 -10.95
CA LEU A 101 5.22 16.55 -10.25
C LEU A 101 3.71 16.82 -10.23
N THR A 102 3.02 16.64 -11.36
CA THR A 102 1.57 16.83 -11.47
C THR A 102 0.79 15.86 -10.60
N LEU A 103 1.14 14.57 -10.63
CA LEU A 103 0.50 13.55 -9.81
C LEU A 103 0.80 13.77 -8.32
N LYS A 104 2.06 14.09 -7.96
CA LYS A 104 2.46 14.45 -6.60
C LYS A 104 1.60 15.59 -6.07
N GLY A 105 1.40 16.67 -6.83
CA GLY A 105 0.56 17.80 -6.43
C GLY A 105 -0.89 17.37 -6.15
N LYS A 106 -1.51 16.57 -7.04
CA LYS A 106 -2.87 16.05 -6.81
C LYS A 106 -2.97 15.15 -5.57
N VAL A 107 -1.96 14.29 -5.34
CA VAL A 107 -1.89 13.40 -4.19
C VAL A 107 -1.72 14.20 -2.89
N LEU A 108 -0.82 15.19 -2.85
CA LEU A 108 -0.62 16.03 -1.67
C LEU A 108 -1.89 16.82 -1.34
N ASN A 109 -2.54 17.47 -2.32
CA ASN A 109 -3.80 18.19 -2.07
C ASN A 109 -4.93 17.27 -1.54
N THR A 110 -4.84 15.96 -1.78
CA THR A 110 -5.81 14.99 -1.27
C THR A 110 -5.55 14.56 0.18
N PHE A 111 -4.29 14.62 0.64
CA PHE A 111 -3.87 14.04 1.93
C PHE A 111 -3.26 15.04 2.91
N THR A 112 -3.06 16.29 2.49
CA THR A 112 -2.63 17.41 3.35
C THR A 112 -3.83 17.93 4.15
N LEU A 113 -3.74 17.85 5.48
CA LEU A 113 -4.90 17.91 6.39
C LEU A 113 -5.65 19.24 6.40
N ASP A 114 -4.96 20.35 6.11
CA ASP A 114 -5.51 21.69 6.03
C ASP A 114 -6.08 22.04 4.64
N ASP A 115 -5.86 21.19 3.64
CA ASP A 115 -6.48 21.37 2.32
C ASP A 115 -7.99 21.08 2.41
N PRO A 116 -8.87 22.00 1.95
CA PRO A 116 -10.31 21.79 1.93
C PRO A 116 -10.73 20.47 1.26
N ARG A 117 -10.00 20.04 0.23
CA ARG A 117 -10.26 18.77 -0.46
C ARG A 117 -10.00 17.57 0.45
N CYS A 118 -8.93 17.62 1.25
CA CYS A 118 -8.64 16.57 2.22
C CYS A 118 -9.75 16.50 3.27
N ILE A 119 -10.22 17.64 3.80
CA ILE A 119 -11.31 17.70 4.78
C ILE A 119 -12.57 17.02 4.22
N GLU A 120 -12.99 17.35 3.00
CA GLU A 120 -14.17 16.74 2.38
C GLU A 120 -13.99 15.24 2.10
N ILE A 121 -12.79 14.80 1.73
CA ILE A 121 -12.48 13.37 1.52
C ILE A 121 -12.48 12.61 2.84
N GLN A 122 -11.98 13.21 3.91
CA GLN A 122 -12.06 12.65 5.26
C GLN A 122 -13.52 12.49 5.69
N GLU A 123 -14.38 13.48 5.44
CA GLU A 123 -15.82 13.37 5.74
C GLU A 123 -16.48 12.20 5.00
N ILE A 124 -16.10 11.95 3.75
CA ILE A 124 -16.61 10.81 2.97
C ILE A 124 -16.14 9.49 3.57
N ILE A 125 -14.83 9.35 3.81
CA ILE A 125 -14.22 8.06 4.21
C ILE A 125 -14.50 7.74 5.68
N LEU A 126 -14.35 8.70 6.59
CA LEU A 126 -14.49 8.47 8.03
C LEU A 126 -15.95 8.25 8.46
N LYS A 127 -16.93 8.60 7.61
CA LYS A 127 -18.34 8.36 7.85
C LYS A 127 -18.72 6.87 7.76
N ASP A 128 -18.05 6.11 6.89
CA ASP A 128 -18.30 4.67 6.75
C ASP A 128 -17.38 3.85 7.65
N LEU A 129 -17.79 3.71 8.92
CA LEU A 129 -17.03 2.97 9.93
C LEU A 129 -16.84 1.48 9.59
N ASN A 130 -17.59 0.92 8.63
CA ASN A 130 -17.41 -0.47 8.21
C ASN A 130 -16.15 -0.67 7.35
N LYS A 131 -15.58 0.42 6.81
CA LYS A 131 -14.38 0.39 5.96
C LYS A 131 -13.11 0.76 6.72
N LEU A 132 -12.94 0.22 7.93
CA LEU A 132 -11.80 0.57 8.79
C LEU A 132 -10.43 0.40 8.10
N LEU A 133 -10.26 -0.63 7.28
CA LEU A 133 -9.02 -0.82 6.51
C LEU A 133 -8.75 0.31 5.50
N ILE A 134 -9.78 0.87 4.86
CA ILE A 134 -9.62 2.04 3.97
C ILE A 134 -9.28 3.29 4.78
N ILE A 135 -9.89 3.45 5.97
CA ILE A 135 -9.56 4.53 6.90
C ILE A 135 -8.10 4.44 7.36
N ASN A 136 -7.60 3.24 7.66
CA ASN A 136 -6.20 3.01 8.00
C ASN A 136 -5.26 3.42 6.86
N LYS A 137 -5.63 3.08 5.61
CA LYS A 137 -4.87 3.51 4.41
C LYS A 137 -4.87 5.02 4.23
N LEU A 138 -6.02 5.68 4.47
CA LEU A 138 -6.13 7.14 4.44
C LEU A 138 -5.15 7.78 5.43
N PHE A 139 -5.15 7.34 6.69
CA PHE A 139 -4.23 7.87 7.70
C PHE A 139 -2.76 7.63 7.33
N ARG A 140 -2.41 6.46 6.80
CA ARG A 140 -1.06 6.22 6.28
C ARG A 140 -0.69 7.16 5.13
N CYS A 141 -1.63 7.46 4.23
CA CYS A 141 -1.40 8.42 3.16
C CYS A 141 -1.21 9.84 3.69
N CYS A 142 -1.99 10.29 4.66
CA CYS A 142 -1.77 11.57 5.34
C CYS A 142 -0.39 11.64 6.00
N ILE A 143 0.02 10.57 6.70
CA ILE A 143 1.36 10.47 7.31
C ILE A 143 2.47 10.55 6.25
N LYS A 144 2.29 9.90 5.08
CA LYS A 144 3.23 10.00 3.96
C LYS A 144 3.26 11.39 3.36
N ALA A 145 2.12 12.08 3.28
CA ALA A 145 2.05 13.46 2.80
C ALA A 145 2.88 14.38 3.70
N ILE A 146 2.73 14.26 5.03
CA ILE A 146 3.54 15.00 6.02
C ILE A 146 5.04 14.72 5.83
N GLN A 147 5.43 13.46 5.58
CA GLN A 147 6.84 13.08 5.37
C GLN A 147 7.41 13.54 4.02
N SER A 148 6.56 13.70 3.02
CA SER A 148 6.96 14.07 1.66
C SER A 148 6.90 15.57 1.42
N ASN A 149 6.20 16.32 2.28
CA ASN A 149 6.07 17.76 2.19
C ASN A 149 7.31 18.45 2.77
N GLU A 150 7.90 19.36 2.00
CA GLU A 150 9.04 20.18 2.40
C GLU A 150 8.54 21.46 3.11
N ALA A 151 7.63 21.28 4.07
CA ALA A 151 7.07 22.38 4.83
C ALA A 151 8.09 22.93 5.84
N GLU A 152 7.89 24.18 6.26
CA GLU A 152 8.68 24.75 7.35
C GLU A 152 8.48 23.93 8.64
N TYR A 153 9.50 23.90 9.51
CA TYR A 153 9.50 23.09 10.73
C TYR A 153 8.24 23.28 11.60
N MET A 154 7.78 24.53 11.76
CA MET A 154 6.60 24.84 12.58
C MET A 154 5.29 24.30 11.97
N GLU A 155 5.19 24.33 10.64
CA GLU A 155 4.04 23.78 9.91
C GLU A 155 4.06 22.26 9.94
N HIS A 156 5.24 21.67 9.79
CA HIS A 156 5.43 20.22 9.92
C HIS A 156 4.98 19.71 11.30
N GLU A 157 5.44 20.34 12.38
CA GLU A 157 5.02 19.99 13.75
C GLU A 157 3.51 20.17 13.96
N ARG A 158 2.91 21.23 13.40
CA ARG A 158 1.45 21.42 13.46
C ARG A 158 0.70 20.27 12.79
N ASN A 159 1.12 19.89 11.58
CA ASN A 159 0.52 18.79 10.83
C ASN A 159 0.65 17.44 11.56
N ILE A 160 1.74 17.22 12.30
CA ILE A 160 1.91 16.05 13.16
C ILE A 160 0.88 16.04 14.30
N LEU A 161 0.69 17.17 14.99
CA LEU A 161 -0.29 17.28 16.08
C LEU A 161 -1.72 17.11 15.56
N ASP A 162 -2.02 17.64 14.38
CA ASP A 162 -3.34 17.51 13.76
C ASP A 162 -3.64 16.05 13.41
N VAL A 163 -2.69 15.33 12.77
CA VAL A 163 -2.89 13.90 12.47
C VAL A 163 -2.98 13.05 13.74
N GLU A 164 -2.20 13.37 14.78
CA GLU A 164 -2.27 12.72 16.09
C GLU A 164 -3.68 12.89 16.69
N SER A 165 -4.17 14.12 16.71
CA SER A 165 -5.49 14.46 17.25
C SER A 165 -6.61 13.77 16.47
N GLN A 166 -6.56 13.79 15.13
CA GLN A 166 -7.56 13.14 14.28
C GLN A 166 -7.62 11.63 14.51
N ILE A 167 -6.47 10.94 14.51
CA ILE A 167 -6.44 9.48 14.72
C ILE A 167 -6.94 9.15 16.13
N ARG A 168 -6.50 9.89 17.16
CA ARG A 168 -6.95 9.68 18.55
C ARG A 168 -8.47 9.87 18.69
N ASN A 169 -9.02 10.93 18.13
CA ASN A 169 -10.46 11.21 18.15
C ASN A 169 -11.25 10.15 17.36
N PHE A 170 -10.68 9.67 16.26
CA PHE A 170 -11.28 8.60 15.47
C PHE A 170 -11.29 7.27 16.24
N ILE A 171 -10.20 6.90 16.92
CA ILE A 171 -10.15 5.70 17.80
C ILE A 171 -11.27 5.77 18.84
N LEU A 172 -11.41 6.91 19.53
CA LEU A 172 -12.48 7.12 20.51
C LEU A 172 -13.87 6.92 19.88
N THR A 173 -14.10 7.55 18.74
CA THR A 173 -15.37 7.46 18.01
C THR A 173 -15.67 6.03 17.58
N TYR A 174 -14.68 5.33 17.02
CA TYR A 174 -14.81 3.98 16.50
C TYR A 174 -15.11 2.98 17.63
N THR A 175 -14.31 2.98 18.69
CA THR A 175 -14.50 2.09 19.84
C THR A 175 -15.83 2.33 20.58
N THR A 176 -16.35 3.56 20.53
CA THR A 176 -17.66 3.91 21.12
C THR A 176 -18.82 3.43 20.23
N LYS A 177 -18.76 3.70 18.92
CA LYS A 177 -19.88 3.43 17.99
C LYS A 177 -19.93 1.99 17.49
N MET A 178 -18.78 1.33 17.32
CA MET A 178 -18.67 -0.01 16.72
C MET A 178 -18.51 -1.13 17.75
N ARG A 179 -18.82 -0.88 19.03
CA ARG A 179 -18.53 -1.78 20.17
C ARG A 179 -18.90 -3.25 19.95
N THR A 180 -19.98 -3.54 19.22
CA THR A 180 -20.48 -4.91 18.98
C THR A 180 -20.01 -5.52 17.66
N THR A 181 -19.56 -4.70 16.70
CA THR A 181 -19.21 -5.10 15.33
C THR A 181 -17.79 -4.65 14.98
N VAL A 182 -16.89 -4.71 15.95
CA VAL A 182 -15.51 -4.24 15.80
C VAL A 182 -14.77 -5.09 14.77
N ASP A 183 -14.15 -4.43 13.79
CA ASP A 183 -13.11 -5.04 12.97
C ASP A 183 -11.82 -5.12 13.80
N VAL A 184 -11.58 -6.30 14.36
CA VAL A 184 -10.46 -6.61 15.26
C VAL A 184 -9.11 -6.31 14.62
N PHE A 185 -8.90 -6.75 13.37
CA PHE A 185 -7.64 -6.56 12.66
C PHE A 185 -7.43 -5.10 12.26
N GLY A 186 -8.48 -4.45 11.75
CA GLY A 186 -8.41 -3.03 11.41
C GLY A 186 -8.14 -2.15 12.64
N LEU A 187 -8.74 -2.48 13.80
CA LEU A 187 -8.52 -1.71 15.02
C LEU A 187 -7.10 -1.91 15.56
N GLN A 188 -6.59 -3.13 15.56
CA GLN A 188 -5.19 -3.40 15.90
C GLN A 188 -4.25 -2.55 15.03
N GLU A 189 -4.44 -2.59 13.71
CA GLU A 189 -3.65 -1.84 12.74
C GLU A 189 -3.74 -0.31 12.97
N LEU A 190 -4.92 0.21 13.31
CA LEU A 190 -5.11 1.63 13.61
C LEU A 190 -4.27 2.08 14.82
N ILE A 191 -4.25 1.28 15.90
CA ILE A 191 -3.44 1.58 17.07
C ILE A 191 -1.94 1.46 16.75
N GLU A 192 -1.54 0.47 15.95
CA GLU A 192 -0.15 0.33 15.50
C GLU A 192 0.30 1.49 14.59
N ILE A 193 -0.58 2.04 13.75
CA ILE A 193 -0.30 3.27 12.97
C ILE A 193 -0.02 4.43 13.93
N PHE A 194 -0.88 4.65 14.92
CA PHE A 194 -0.72 5.72 15.90
C PHE A 194 0.62 5.60 16.65
N ILE A 195 0.95 4.42 17.17
CA ILE A 195 2.15 4.22 17.98
C ILE A 195 3.42 4.25 17.11
N PHE A 196 3.47 3.49 16.02
CA PHE A 196 4.71 3.31 15.27
C PHE A 196 4.95 4.38 14.21
N GLN A 197 3.90 4.90 13.57
CA GLN A 197 4.04 5.86 12.49
C GLN A 197 3.93 7.29 12.99
N VAL A 198 2.93 7.62 13.81
CA VAL A 198 2.81 8.98 14.35
C VAL A 198 3.85 9.20 15.44
N GLN A 199 3.70 8.54 16.59
CA GLN A 199 4.60 8.79 17.73
C GLN A 199 6.04 8.33 17.46
N GLY A 200 6.19 7.16 16.83
CA GLY A 200 7.51 6.58 16.57
C GLY A 200 8.28 7.24 15.42
N LYS A 201 7.63 7.47 14.28
CA LYS A 201 8.31 7.91 13.05
C LYS A 201 8.21 9.41 12.83
N LEU A 202 7.05 10.03 13.01
CA LEU A 202 6.87 11.48 12.84
C LEU A 202 7.44 12.27 14.04
N GLU A 203 7.00 11.96 15.26
CA GLU A 203 7.44 12.68 16.46
C GLU A 203 8.82 12.24 16.97
N HIS A 204 9.44 11.26 16.30
CA HIS A 204 10.72 10.68 16.69
C HIS A 204 10.80 10.18 18.15
N LYS A 205 9.67 9.82 18.78
CA LYS A 205 9.67 9.29 20.15
C LYS A 205 10.26 7.87 20.16
N LYS A 206 11.00 7.57 21.23
CA LYS A 206 11.53 6.23 21.46
C LYS A 206 10.39 5.23 21.66
N ILE A 207 10.30 4.24 20.78
CA ILE A 207 9.33 3.14 20.90
C ILE A 207 9.48 2.45 22.26
N SER A 208 8.38 2.42 23.01
CA SER A 208 8.25 1.77 24.32
C SER A 208 6.78 1.47 24.61
N THR A 209 6.52 0.53 25.51
CA THR A 209 5.14 0.22 25.96
C THR A 209 4.46 1.42 26.62
N ASN A 210 5.22 2.39 27.13
CA ASN A 210 4.68 3.64 27.66
C ASN A 210 3.86 4.44 26.64
N LEU A 211 4.15 4.31 25.34
CA LEU A 211 3.37 4.97 24.29
C LEU A 211 1.92 4.44 24.25
N TYR A 212 1.75 3.11 24.35
CA TYR A 212 0.45 2.47 24.45
C TYR A 212 -0.30 2.91 25.72
N TRP A 213 0.38 2.88 26.87
CA TRP A 213 -0.24 3.29 28.14
C TRP A 213 -0.58 4.78 28.18
N ALA A 214 0.20 5.65 27.53
CA ALA A 214 -0.12 7.07 27.39
C ALA A 214 -1.40 7.27 26.57
N LEU A 215 -1.58 6.53 25.49
CA LEU A 215 -2.84 6.54 24.73
C LEU A 215 -4.02 6.02 25.57
N CYS A 216 -3.84 4.96 26.36
CA CYS A 216 -4.89 4.47 27.24
C CYS A 216 -5.23 5.44 28.37
N LYS A 217 -4.29 6.29 28.80
CA LYS A 217 -4.57 7.37 29.77
C LYS A 217 -5.41 8.49 29.17
N THR A 218 -5.21 8.81 27.88
CA THR A 218 -6.05 9.80 27.18
C THR A 218 -7.40 9.22 26.77
N LEU A 219 -7.49 7.91 26.55
CA LEU A 219 -8.70 7.16 26.21
C LEU A 219 -8.96 6.04 27.25
N PRO A 220 -9.54 6.34 28.43
CA PRO A 220 -9.62 5.39 29.56
C PRO A 220 -10.31 4.05 29.25
N ASN A 221 -11.26 4.03 28.31
CA ASN A 221 -11.99 2.83 27.92
C ASN A 221 -11.22 1.95 26.91
N LEU A 222 -10.10 2.43 26.37
CA LEU A 222 -9.39 1.74 25.28
C LEU A 222 -8.80 0.40 25.75
N SER A 223 -8.03 0.37 26.84
CA SER A 223 -7.44 -0.89 27.34
C SER A 223 -8.52 -1.94 27.68
N PRO A 224 -9.59 -1.63 28.45
CA PRO A 224 -10.69 -2.57 28.66
C PRO A 224 -11.30 -3.10 27.36
N THR A 225 -11.50 -2.25 26.35
CA THR A 225 -12.03 -2.66 25.04
C THR A 225 -11.06 -3.59 24.31
N LEU A 226 -9.77 -3.25 24.26
CA LEU A 226 -8.77 -4.05 23.53
C LEU A 226 -8.46 -5.38 24.21
N LYS A 227 -8.54 -5.47 25.55
CA LYS A 227 -8.45 -6.73 26.29
C LYS A 227 -9.62 -7.67 26.01
N GLY A 228 -10.82 -7.11 25.86
CA GLY A 228 -12.04 -7.88 25.62
C GLY A 228 -12.20 -8.39 24.17
N LEU A 229 -11.36 -7.93 23.25
CA LEU A 229 -11.37 -8.31 21.84
C LEU A 229 -10.18 -9.24 21.54
N HIS A 230 -10.43 -10.34 20.84
CA HIS A 230 -9.41 -11.36 20.57
C HIS A 230 -9.06 -11.45 19.08
N SER A 231 -7.77 -11.30 18.76
CA SER A 231 -7.23 -11.42 17.40
C SER A 231 -7.05 -12.89 16.99
N PHE A 232 -6.61 -13.71 17.95
CA PHE A 232 -6.49 -15.15 17.84
C PHE A 232 -6.99 -15.83 19.12
N LYS A 233 -7.15 -17.17 19.11
CA LYS A 233 -7.59 -17.92 20.28
C LYS A 233 -6.66 -17.63 21.46
N ASN A 234 -7.21 -16.96 22.49
CA ASN A 234 -6.54 -16.56 23.74
C ASN A 234 -5.50 -15.43 23.63
N GLU A 235 -5.45 -14.66 22.54
CA GLU A 235 -4.62 -13.45 22.44
C GLU A 235 -5.52 -12.23 22.23
N SER A 236 -5.49 -11.29 23.18
CA SER A 236 -6.26 -10.04 23.05
C SER A 236 -5.57 -9.08 22.06
N ILE A 237 -6.30 -8.08 21.57
CA ILE A 237 -5.69 -7.03 20.74
C ILE A 237 -4.62 -6.28 21.54
N GLU A 238 -4.85 -6.05 22.85
CA GLU A 238 -3.85 -5.41 23.71
C GLU A 238 -2.54 -6.23 23.76
N ASP A 239 -2.64 -7.54 23.97
CA ASP A 239 -1.47 -8.43 23.99
C ASP A 239 -0.71 -8.38 22.66
N ALA A 240 -1.43 -8.44 21.54
CA ALA A 240 -0.85 -8.36 20.21
C ALA A 240 -0.10 -7.03 19.98
N ILE A 241 -0.67 -5.89 20.41
CA ILE A 241 -0.02 -4.58 20.29
C ILE A 241 1.24 -4.50 21.15
N LEU A 242 1.18 -4.97 22.41
CA LEU A 242 2.34 -4.98 23.31
C LEU A 242 3.45 -5.88 22.76
N ASN A 243 3.10 -7.06 22.23
CA ASN A 243 4.02 -7.96 21.55
C ASN A 243 4.67 -7.31 20.31
N SER A 244 3.89 -6.57 19.50
CA SER A 244 4.40 -5.79 18.36
C SER A 244 5.41 -4.72 18.81
N ILE A 245 5.15 -4.04 19.93
CA ILE A 245 6.06 -3.03 20.49
C ILE A 245 7.38 -3.67 20.93
N ASP A 246 7.32 -4.76 21.69
CA ASP A 246 8.50 -5.47 22.18
C ASP A 246 9.36 -6.01 21.02
N THR A 247 8.72 -6.59 20.00
CA THR A 247 9.39 -7.05 18.79
C THR A 247 10.12 -5.89 18.09
N LYS A 248 9.50 -4.70 18.03
CA LYS A 248 10.12 -3.51 17.43
C LYS A 248 11.31 -3.02 18.24
N ILE A 249 11.23 -3.02 19.57
CA ILE A 249 12.34 -2.66 20.47
C ILE A 249 13.53 -3.60 20.24
N GLN A 250 13.29 -4.92 20.21
CA GLN A 250 14.34 -5.91 19.95
C GLN A 250 14.99 -5.72 18.58
N LYS A 251 14.20 -5.47 17.52
CA LYS A 251 14.71 -5.20 16.16
C LYS A 251 15.62 -3.96 16.13
N ASN A 252 15.28 -2.91 16.87
CA ASN A 252 16.09 -1.70 16.96
C ASN A 252 17.41 -1.93 17.73
N MET A 253 17.37 -2.73 18.80
CA MET A 253 18.59 -3.12 19.54
C MET A 253 19.52 -4.03 18.73
N ALA A 254 18.97 -4.93 17.92
CA ALA A 254 19.78 -5.79 17.04
C ALA A 254 20.53 -4.97 15.97
N LYS A 255 19.88 -3.94 15.40
CA LYS A 255 20.50 -3.04 14.42
C LYS A 255 21.64 -2.20 15.01
N SER A 256 21.54 -1.78 16.27
CA SER A 256 22.60 -0.97 16.91
C SER A 256 23.86 -1.78 17.22
N LYS A 257 23.71 -3.09 17.54
CA LYS A 257 24.84 -4.00 17.80
C LYS A 257 25.59 -4.45 16.53
N ALA A 258 24.99 -4.28 15.35
CA ALA A 258 25.57 -4.72 14.07
C ALA A 258 26.41 -3.66 13.34
N LYS A 259 26.60 -2.45 13.89
CA LYS A 259 27.55 -1.48 13.32
C LYS A 259 28.99 -1.89 13.70
N PRO A 260 29.85 -2.31 12.75
CA PRO A 260 31.25 -2.57 13.06
C PRO A 260 31.91 -1.28 13.55
N LYS A 261 32.59 -1.34 14.69
CA LYS A 261 33.44 -0.26 15.20
C LYS A 261 34.40 0.14 14.09
N GLY A 262 34.35 1.42 13.70
CA GLY A 262 35.20 2.01 12.68
C GLY A 262 36.67 1.62 12.86
N MET A 263 37.23 1.10 11.78
CA MET A 263 38.65 0.85 11.58
C MET A 263 39.39 2.17 11.81
N LYS A 264 40.20 2.25 12.88
CA LYS A 264 41.11 3.38 13.12
C LYS A 264 42.03 3.49 11.91
N GLN A 265 41.84 4.50 11.08
CA GLN A 265 42.82 4.86 10.05
C GLN A 265 44.10 5.31 10.76
N LYS A 266 45.18 4.56 10.56
CA LYS A 266 46.55 4.97 10.91
C LYS A 266 46.90 6.16 10.03
N ILE A 267 47.00 7.34 10.61
CA ILE A 267 47.63 8.50 9.97
C ILE A 267 49.12 8.18 9.87
N HIS A 268 49.62 8.01 8.65
CA HIS A 268 51.05 7.90 8.39
C HIS A 268 51.69 9.28 8.60
N HIS A 269 52.69 9.27 9.46
CA HIS A 269 53.60 10.37 9.75
C HIS A 269 54.39 10.70 8.48
N PHE A 270 54.22 11.91 7.95
CA PHE A 270 55.17 12.50 7.01
C PHE A 270 55.83 13.67 7.75
N GLN A 271 57.16 13.65 7.78
CA GLN A 271 58.02 14.59 8.48
C GLN A 271 58.90 15.32 7.47
N GLU A 272 59.22 16.57 7.82
CA GLU A 272 60.20 17.54 7.27
C GLU A 272 59.69 18.66 6.33
N PRO A 273 60.36 19.84 6.32
CA PRO A 273 61.07 20.52 7.42
C PRO A 273 60.79 22.04 7.54
N LEU A 274 61.13 22.57 8.72
CA LEU A 274 61.58 23.94 9.09
C LEU A 274 61.32 25.11 8.14
N LEU A 275 60.58 26.12 8.63
CA LEU A 275 60.98 27.54 8.58
C LEU A 275 60.33 28.31 9.74
N HIS A 276 61.13 29.17 10.35
CA HIS A 276 60.85 30.06 11.49
C HIS A 276 59.73 31.08 11.21
N ASP A 277 58.86 31.37 12.18
CA ASP A 277 58.91 32.65 12.93
C ASP A 277 57.84 32.75 14.05
N ASP A 278 58.37 33.05 15.23
CA ASP A 278 57.90 33.89 16.33
C ASP A 278 56.42 33.96 16.81
N ALA A 279 56.30 33.50 18.07
CA ALA A 279 55.78 34.25 19.22
C ALA A 279 54.25 34.42 19.40
N LYS A 280 53.66 33.63 20.32
CA LYS A 280 53.34 34.06 21.71
C LYS A 280 52.36 33.12 22.42
N VAL A 281 52.83 32.62 23.57
CA VAL A 281 52.13 32.51 24.87
C VAL A 281 50.94 31.52 24.98
N ARG A 282 51.23 30.38 25.63
CA ARG A 282 50.29 29.66 26.51
C ARG A 282 50.21 30.37 27.88
N PRO A 283 49.21 30.07 28.73
CA PRO A 283 49.42 28.94 29.64
C PRO A 283 48.22 28.00 29.78
N LYS A 284 48.56 26.73 30.02
CA LYS A 284 47.73 25.67 30.59
C LYS A 284 47.42 25.98 32.06
N VAL A 285 46.28 25.47 32.55
CA VAL A 285 46.20 24.87 33.88
C VAL A 285 45.46 23.52 33.75
N ASP A 286 46.21 22.45 34.00
CA ASP A 286 45.74 21.09 34.26
C ASP A 286 45.25 20.99 35.72
N ASN A 287 44.24 20.13 36.02
CA ASN A 287 44.41 18.98 36.95
C ASN A 287 43.09 18.31 37.39
N THR A 288 42.97 17.01 37.04
CA THR A 288 42.71 15.79 37.87
C THR A 288 41.64 15.84 39.00
N SER A 289 40.85 14.81 39.35
CA SER A 289 40.84 13.35 39.11
C SER A 289 39.68 12.71 39.93
N GLY A 290 39.26 11.48 39.60
CA GLY A 290 38.50 10.59 40.52
C GLY A 290 37.61 9.55 39.82
N LYS A 291 38.15 8.54 39.11
CA LYS A 291 38.26 7.10 39.48
C LYS A 291 36.98 6.36 39.98
N ARG A 292 36.60 5.34 39.16
CA ARG A 292 36.23 3.92 39.45
C ARG A 292 34.98 3.65 40.32
N ASN A 293 34.06 2.77 39.92
CA ASN A 293 34.28 1.31 39.86
C ASN A 293 33.47 0.61 38.75
N ALA A 294 34.14 -0.32 38.07
CA ALA A 294 33.56 -1.40 37.29
C ALA A 294 33.58 -2.67 38.14
N ILE A 295 32.54 -3.49 38.04
CA ILE A 295 32.55 -4.90 38.45
C ILE A 295 32.01 -5.70 37.26
N ASP A 296 32.94 -6.41 36.61
CA ASP A 296 32.70 -7.54 35.72
C ASP A 296 32.37 -8.77 36.57
N ILE A 297 31.28 -9.48 36.26
CA ILE A 297 31.08 -10.88 36.66
C ILE A 297 30.50 -11.66 35.47
N VAL A 298 31.41 -12.46 34.88
CA VAL A 298 31.22 -13.83 34.36
C VAL A 298 30.37 -14.03 33.10
N LYS A 299 31.11 -14.22 32.00
CA LYS A 299 30.73 -15.07 30.86
C LYS A 299 30.62 -16.53 31.32
N VAL A 300 29.50 -17.17 30.98
CA VAL A 300 29.46 -18.61 30.71
C VAL A 300 29.00 -18.76 29.27
N ASP A 301 29.95 -19.08 28.39
CA ASP A 301 29.71 -19.61 27.06
C ASP A 301 29.12 -21.02 27.22
N ASN A 302 27.98 -21.28 26.57
CA ASN A 302 27.61 -22.64 26.20
C ASN A 302 27.12 -22.66 24.76
N ASN A 303 27.92 -23.35 23.94
CA ASN A 303 27.70 -23.67 22.55
C ASN A 303 26.36 -24.40 22.37
N GLY A 304 25.51 -23.86 21.51
CA GLY A 304 24.33 -24.51 20.97
C GLY A 304 24.14 -24.08 19.52
N THR A 305 24.61 -24.93 18.62
CA THR A 305 24.40 -24.97 17.16
C THR A 305 23.31 -24.05 16.59
N ILE A 306 23.76 -23.10 15.76
CA ILE A 306 22.94 -22.22 14.92
C ILE A 306 22.19 -23.05 13.86
N PRO A 307 20.85 -23.10 13.85
CA PRO A 307 20.13 -23.41 12.63
C PRO A 307 20.00 -22.12 11.82
N ARG A 308 20.67 -22.07 10.66
CA ARG A 308 20.40 -21.06 9.63
C ARG A 308 18.92 -21.11 9.28
N ARG A 309 18.13 -20.11 9.71
CA ARG A 309 16.78 -19.86 9.19
C ARG A 309 16.85 -18.82 8.06
N PRO A 310 16.11 -19.04 6.97
CA PRO A 310 16.17 -18.20 5.78
C PRO A 310 15.51 -16.84 6.05
N GLN A 311 16.18 -15.77 5.62
CA GLN A 311 15.58 -14.44 5.48
C GLN A 311 14.50 -14.51 4.40
N HIS A 312 13.24 -14.34 4.76
CA HIS A 312 12.20 -13.88 3.81
C HIS A 312 11.10 -13.12 4.54
N ASP A 313 11.21 -11.78 4.52
CA ASP A 313 10.17 -10.80 4.86
C ASP A 313 9.08 -10.72 3.74
N ILE A 314 8.63 -11.87 3.24
CA ILE A 314 7.57 -11.96 2.21
C ILE A 314 6.26 -12.56 2.79
N THR A 315 6.32 -13.16 3.99
CA THR A 315 5.19 -13.90 4.57
C THR A 315 4.04 -13.03 5.09
N ILE A 316 4.29 -11.75 5.40
CA ILE A 316 3.25 -10.86 5.96
C ILE A 316 2.36 -10.25 4.85
N LEU A 317 2.93 -9.99 3.66
CA LEU A 317 2.16 -9.49 2.51
C LEU A 317 1.33 -10.59 1.81
N VAL A 318 1.81 -11.84 1.90
CA VAL A 318 1.17 -13.02 1.33
C VAL A 318 -0.03 -13.45 2.19
N GLY A 319 0.02 -13.28 3.52
CA GLY A 319 -1.07 -13.68 4.41
C GLY A 319 -2.40 -12.99 4.14
N SER A 320 -2.42 -11.68 3.90
CA SER A 320 -3.64 -10.89 3.66
C SER A 320 -4.21 -11.10 2.25
N PHE A 321 -3.34 -11.24 1.24
CA PHE A 321 -3.76 -11.55 -0.13
C PHE A 321 -4.36 -12.96 -0.21
N TRP A 322 -3.74 -13.97 0.43
CA TRP A 322 -4.26 -15.34 0.41
C TRP A 322 -5.51 -15.52 1.25
N THR A 323 -5.73 -14.75 2.32
CA THR A 323 -6.99 -14.79 3.08
C THR A 323 -8.13 -14.10 2.34
N ALA A 324 -7.89 -12.96 1.69
CA ALA A 324 -8.85 -12.32 0.81
C ALA A 324 -9.21 -13.21 -0.39
N LEU A 325 -8.21 -13.83 -1.02
CA LEU A 325 -8.38 -14.77 -2.12
C LEU A 325 -9.12 -16.04 -1.66
N LYS A 326 -8.74 -16.62 -0.51
CA LYS A 326 -9.40 -17.81 0.05
C LYS A 326 -10.86 -17.53 0.38
N ASN A 327 -11.18 -16.39 0.99
CA ASN A 327 -12.57 -16.03 1.32
C ASN A 327 -13.40 -15.72 0.06
N HIS A 328 -12.80 -15.16 -0.99
CA HIS A 328 -13.47 -14.90 -2.26
C HIS A 328 -13.68 -16.17 -3.10
N PHE A 329 -12.72 -17.10 -3.10
CA PHE A 329 -12.80 -18.36 -3.86
C PHE A 329 -13.64 -19.44 -3.16
N THR A 330 -13.59 -19.55 -1.84
CA THR A 330 -14.37 -20.56 -1.09
C THR A 330 -15.88 -20.31 -1.12
N LYS A 331 -16.33 -19.05 -1.30
CA LYS A 331 -17.75 -18.70 -1.28
C LYS A 331 -18.46 -18.76 -2.65
N LYS A 332 -17.71 -18.80 -3.77
CA LYS A 332 -18.31 -18.65 -5.12
C LYS A 332 -17.85 -19.66 -6.19
N MET A 333 -16.89 -20.54 -5.92
CA MET A 333 -16.29 -21.43 -6.94
C MET A 333 -16.39 -22.94 -6.63
N LEU A 334 -17.39 -23.38 -5.87
CA LEU A 334 -17.77 -24.80 -5.76
C LEU A 334 -18.76 -25.23 -6.87
N ASN A 335 -18.59 -24.70 -8.09
CA ASN A 335 -19.28 -25.21 -9.27
C ASN A 335 -18.23 -25.74 -10.26
N LYS A 336 -18.57 -26.74 -11.07
CA LYS A 336 -17.62 -27.51 -11.91
C LYS A 336 -16.67 -26.63 -12.76
N ASN A 337 -17.11 -25.44 -13.15
CA ASN A 337 -16.34 -24.48 -13.93
C ASN A 337 -15.28 -23.72 -13.10
N GLY A 338 -15.46 -23.60 -11.79
CA GLY A 338 -14.51 -22.96 -10.89
C GLY A 338 -13.28 -23.79 -10.58
N LEU A 339 -13.43 -25.12 -10.56
CA LEU A 339 -12.31 -26.05 -10.45
C LEU A 339 -11.42 -25.99 -11.71
N LEU A 340 -12.04 -25.88 -12.88
CA LEU A 340 -11.33 -25.72 -14.16
C LEU A 340 -10.60 -24.38 -14.23
N LEU A 341 -11.25 -23.29 -13.80
CA LEU A 341 -10.64 -21.96 -13.78
C LEU A 341 -9.48 -21.88 -12.77
N GLY A 342 -9.64 -22.48 -11.60
CA GLY A 342 -8.57 -22.62 -10.60
C GLY A 342 -7.41 -23.47 -11.11
N GLY A 343 -7.71 -24.57 -11.80
CA GLY A 343 -6.71 -25.41 -12.48
C GLY A 343 -5.94 -24.64 -13.56
N LEU A 344 -6.64 -23.86 -14.38
CA LEU A 344 -6.04 -23.04 -15.43
C LEU A 344 -5.13 -21.93 -14.86
N LEU A 345 -5.58 -21.28 -13.78
CA LEU A 345 -4.80 -20.25 -13.07
C LEU A 345 -3.53 -20.85 -12.45
N LEU A 346 -3.64 -22.04 -11.86
CA LEU A 346 -2.51 -22.77 -11.31
C LEU A 346 -1.51 -23.16 -12.41
N LEU A 347 -2.01 -23.62 -13.56
CA LEU A 347 -1.21 -23.98 -14.73
C LEU A 347 -0.50 -22.76 -15.33
N LEU A 348 -1.17 -21.60 -15.37
CA LEU A 348 -0.58 -20.33 -15.80
C LEU A 348 0.49 -19.83 -14.83
N CYS A 349 0.25 -19.95 -13.51
CA CYS A 349 1.25 -19.64 -12.49
C CYS A 349 2.48 -20.54 -12.59
N VAL A 350 2.30 -21.83 -12.82
CA VAL A 350 3.40 -22.80 -13.03
C VAL A 350 4.15 -22.51 -14.34
N LYS A 351 3.45 -22.11 -15.41
CA LYS A 351 4.06 -21.82 -16.72
C LYS A 351 4.86 -20.50 -16.73
N ARG A 352 4.45 -19.50 -15.94
CA ARG A 352 5.07 -18.16 -15.96
C ARG A 352 6.28 -18.01 -15.02
N TYR A 353 6.38 -18.83 -13.97
CA TYR A 353 7.48 -18.76 -13.00
C TYR A 353 8.56 -19.82 -13.22
N LYS A 354 9.55 -19.50 -14.07
CA LYS A 354 10.78 -20.32 -14.25
C LYS A 354 11.52 -20.59 -12.94
N SER A 355 11.37 -19.74 -11.92
CA SER A 355 11.97 -19.89 -10.60
C SER A 355 11.34 -21.01 -9.74
N LEU A 356 10.05 -21.32 -9.91
CA LEU A 356 9.42 -22.46 -9.23
C LEU A 356 9.96 -23.80 -9.74
N MET A 357 10.40 -23.86 -11.00
CA MET A 357 11.05 -25.05 -11.58
C MET A 357 12.35 -25.43 -10.85
N ALA A 358 13.02 -24.48 -10.17
CA ALA A 358 14.19 -24.76 -9.35
C ALA A 358 13.83 -25.43 -8.01
N ILE A 359 12.67 -25.12 -7.43
CA ILE A 359 12.13 -25.80 -6.24
C ILE A 359 11.65 -27.21 -6.62
N PHE A 360 11.09 -27.37 -7.83
CA PHE A 360 10.71 -28.68 -8.38
C PHE A 360 11.88 -29.55 -8.85
N ARG A 361 13.13 -29.06 -8.83
CA ARG A 361 14.31 -29.88 -9.18
C ARG A 361 14.61 -30.98 -8.15
N HIS A 362 14.12 -30.83 -6.91
CA HIS A 362 14.22 -31.85 -5.85
C HIS A 362 12.93 -32.62 -5.58
N VAL A 363 11.85 -32.34 -6.32
CA VAL A 363 10.56 -33.02 -6.21
C VAL A 363 10.47 -34.37 -6.97
N PRO A 364 11.30 -34.74 -7.98
CA PRO A 364 11.09 -36.00 -8.70
C PRO A 364 11.19 -37.25 -7.82
N THR A 365 12.01 -37.20 -6.76
CA THR A 365 12.19 -38.30 -5.80
C THR A 365 11.01 -38.43 -4.84
N ALA A 366 10.45 -37.33 -4.35
CA ALA A 366 9.26 -37.36 -3.51
C ALA A 366 8.01 -37.76 -4.31
N PHE A 367 7.87 -37.24 -5.53
CA PHE A 367 6.73 -37.54 -6.40
C PHE A 367 6.70 -39.01 -6.83
N ARG A 368 7.85 -39.65 -7.07
CA ARG A 368 7.92 -41.11 -7.34
C ARG A 368 7.42 -41.96 -6.17
N SER A 369 7.56 -41.51 -4.93
CA SER A 369 7.08 -42.27 -3.76
C SER A 369 5.57 -42.13 -3.54
N VAL A 370 4.98 -41.00 -3.91
CA VAL A 370 3.57 -40.70 -3.64
C VAL A 370 2.66 -41.00 -4.84
N PHE A 371 3.22 -41.02 -6.06
CA PHE A 371 2.48 -41.32 -7.29
C PHE A 371 1.73 -42.68 -7.27
N PRO A 372 2.29 -43.79 -6.75
CA PRO A 372 1.57 -45.07 -6.68
C PRO A 372 0.33 -44.98 -5.78
N HIS A 373 0.43 -44.24 -4.68
CA HIS A 373 -0.67 -44.05 -3.73
C HIS A 373 -1.78 -43.16 -4.29
N ILE A 374 -1.44 -42.12 -5.05
CA ILE A 374 -2.42 -41.27 -5.74
C ILE A 374 -3.14 -42.07 -6.85
N VAL A 375 -2.43 -42.92 -7.59
CA VAL A 375 -3.04 -43.80 -8.61
C VAL A 375 -3.94 -44.86 -7.98
N GLN A 376 -3.58 -45.41 -6.82
CA GLN A 376 -4.45 -46.32 -6.06
C GLN A 376 -5.72 -45.60 -5.55
N LEU A 377 -5.58 -44.37 -5.07
CA LEU A 377 -6.73 -43.57 -4.60
C LEU A 377 -7.68 -43.21 -5.74
N LEU A 378 -7.14 -42.88 -6.92
CA LEU A 378 -7.92 -42.61 -8.13
C LEU A 378 -8.60 -43.87 -8.68
N LYS A 379 -7.96 -45.04 -8.59
CA LYS A 379 -8.59 -46.32 -8.94
C LYS A 379 -9.73 -46.70 -7.97
N LEU A 380 -9.58 -46.39 -6.68
CA LEU A 380 -10.64 -46.56 -5.68
C LEU A 380 -11.81 -45.61 -5.93
N LEU A 381 -11.54 -44.36 -6.32
CA LEU A 381 -12.56 -43.37 -6.65
C LEU A 381 -13.26 -43.63 -8.00
N ALA A 382 -12.60 -44.32 -8.93
CA ALA A 382 -13.20 -44.76 -10.20
C ALA A 382 -13.93 -46.12 -10.09
N SER A 383 -13.84 -46.78 -8.93
CA SER A 383 -14.51 -48.04 -8.59
C SER A 383 -15.78 -47.84 -7.76
N ILE A 384 -16.12 -46.58 -7.46
CA ILE A 384 -17.40 -46.11 -6.91
C ILE A 384 -18.12 -45.39 -8.05
#